data_AF-A0AAW1HBW3-F1
#
_entry.id   AF-A0AAW1HBW3-F1
#
_cell.length_a   1.000
_cell.length_b   1.000
_cell.length_c   1.000
_cell.angle_alpha   90.00
_cell.angle_beta   90.00
_cell.angle_gamma   90.00
#
_symmetry.space_group_name_H-M   'P 1'
#
loop_
_entity.id
_entity.type
_entity.pdbx_description
1 polymer ?
#
loop_
_entity_poly.entity_id
_entity_poly.type
_entity_poly.pdbx_seq_one_letter_code
_entity_poly.pdbx_strand_id
1 'polypeptide(L)'
;MMKITQCNLIHNHPTDPCNSSRMVSFRYISGYFKDGMLLNDAAGISIANNYNSLVLEGGGHENLPFNRSDLRNAVNKERRRGRIMGDAAELEDYFHRMKSCSHGFFFRIQRDDEGKLLNVFWVDARCRAMCKDFGDVITYDTTFLCNR
;
A
#
# COMPACT_ATOMS: atom_id res chain seq x y z
N MET A 1 13.46 24.89 16.67
CA MET A 1 13.35 25.42 15.30
C MET A 1 14.64 25.07 14.57
N MET A 2 14.56 24.29 13.49
CA MET A 2 15.77 23.91 12.74
C MET A 2 16.22 25.12 11.91
N LYS A 3 17.50 25.47 11.99
CA LYS A 3 18.08 26.61 11.26
C LYS A 3 19.28 26.10 10.48
N ILE A 4 19.29 26.34 9.17
CA ILE A 4 20.45 26.05 8.33
C ILE A 4 21.45 27.19 8.56
N THR A 5 22.64 26.85 9.05
CA THR A 5 23.70 27.83 9.36
C THR A 5 24.65 28.03 8.18
N GLN A 6 24.83 27.02 7.33
CA GLN A 6 25.72 27.09 6.18
C GLN A 6 25.29 26.08 5.10
N CYS A 7 25.41 26.48 3.82
CA CYS A 7 25.24 25.62 2.66
C CYS A 7 26.41 25.89 1.71
N ASN A 8 27.22 24.86 1.42
CA ASN A 8 28.31 24.95 0.45
C ASN A 8 27.86 24.30 -0.87
N LEU A 9 27.78 25.10 -1.93
CA LEU A 9 27.34 24.68 -3.26
C LEU A 9 28.52 24.44 -4.22
N ILE A 10 29.76 24.49 -3.73
CA ILE A 10 30.95 24.26 -4.55
C ILE A 10 31.09 22.76 -4.79
N HIS A 11 30.96 22.35 -6.05
CA HIS A 11 31.21 20.99 -6.50
C HIS A 11 32.63 20.88 -7.08
N ASN A 12 33.26 19.72 -6.89
CA ASN A 12 34.54 19.39 -7.53
C ASN A 12 34.37 18.75 -8.92
N HIS A 13 33.15 18.76 -9.45
CA HIS A 13 32.78 18.25 -10.76
C HIS A 13 31.60 19.06 -11.34
N PRO A 14 31.39 19.04 -12.67
CA PRO A 14 30.18 19.57 -13.28
C PRO A 14 28.95 18.85 -12.72
N THR A 15 27.89 19.59 -12.40
CA THR A 15 26.61 19.00 -12.01
C THR A 15 25.81 18.65 -13.26
N ASP A 16 25.07 17.55 -13.18
CA ASP A 16 24.14 17.12 -14.24
C ASP A 16 22.75 16.87 -13.63
N PRO A 17 21.95 17.93 -13.47
CA PRO A 17 20.61 17.83 -12.89
C PRO A 17 19.67 16.95 -13.73
N CYS A 18 19.90 16.83 -15.03
CA CYS A 18 19.07 16.04 -15.95
C CYS A 18 19.11 14.54 -15.64
N ASN A 19 20.13 14.07 -14.91
CA ASN A 19 20.25 12.69 -14.47
C ASN A 19 19.75 12.43 -13.04
N SER A 20 19.18 13.44 -12.38
CA SER A 20 18.65 13.31 -11.01
C SER A 20 17.60 12.19 -10.88
N SER A 21 16.74 11.99 -11.88
CA SER A 21 15.74 10.90 -11.89
C SER A 21 16.37 9.50 -11.86
N ARG A 22 17.64 9.33 -12.26
CA ARG A 22 18.36 8.05 -12.14
C ARG A 22 18.76 7.77 -10.69
N MET A 23 18.91 8.80 -9.88
CA MET A 23 19.30 8.71 -8.49
C MET A 23 18.06 8.51 -7.60
N VAL A 24 17.98 7.38 -6.90
CA VAL A 24 16.81 7.01 -6.08
C VAL A 24 16.43 8.10 -5.08
N SER A 25 17.43 8.73 -4.44
CA SER A 25 17.23 9.76 -3.42
C SER A 25 16.62 11.06 -3.95
N PHE A 26 16.70 11.30 -5.26
CA PHE A 26 16.12 12.47 -5.91
C PHE A 26 14.80 12.13 -6.62
N ARG A 27 14.36 10.86 -6.56
CA ARG A 27 13.10 10.46 -7.14
C ARG A 27 11.94 10.68 -6.19
N TYR A 28 10.89 11.31 -6.68
CA TYR A 28 9.65 11.50 -5.93
C TYR A 28 8.47 11.64 -6.89
N ILE A 29 7.27 11.36 -6.38
CA ILE A 29 6.01 11.60 -7.07
C ILE A 29 5.28 12.69 -6.30
N SER A 30 5.09 13.86 -6.93
CA SER A 30 4.31 14.95 -6.32
C SER A 30 2.82 14.58 -6.28
N GLY A 31 2.05 15.28 -5.44
CA GLY A 31 0.59 15.10 -5.39
C GLY A 31 -0.06 15.34 -6.76
N TYR A 32 0.38 16.37 -7.47
CA TYR A 32 -0.07 16.67 -8.83
C TYR A 32 0.05 15.48 -9.79
N PHE A 33 1.24 14.88 -9.90
CA PHE A 33 1.45 13.72 -10.76
C PHE A 33 0.71 12.48 -10.22
N LYS A 34 0.55 12.37 -8.90
CA LYS A 34 -0.19 11.27 -8.26
C LYS A 34 -1.67 11.29 -8.65
N ASP A 35 -2.30 12.45 -8.68
CA ASP A 35 -3.71 12.56 -9.05
C ASP A 35 -3.92 12.20 -10.52
N GLY A 36 -3.06 12.71 -11.41
CA GLY A 36 -3.09 12.38 -12.84
C GLY A 36 -2.89 10.88 -13.12
N MET A 37 -1.92 10.24 -12.46
CA MET A 37 -1.68 8.81 -12.68
C MET A 37 -2.84 7.94 -12.20
N LEU A 38 -3.50 8.30 -11.09
CA LEU A 38 -4.63 7.55 -10.55
C LEU A 38 -5.90 7.76 -11.37
N LEU A 39 -6.10 8.96 -11.91
CA LEU A 39 -7.18 9.23 -12.86
C LEU A 39 -7.02 8.38 -14.13
N ASN A 40 -5.82 8.37 -14.70
CA ASN A 40 -5.50 7.54 -15.87
C ASN A 40 -5.70 6.04 -15.58
N ASP A 41 -5.30 5.58 -14.38
CA ASP A 41 -5.51 4.20 -13.96
C ASP A 41 -7.00 3.85 -13.86
N ALA A 42 -7.80 4.72 -13.24
CA ALA A 42 -9.24 4.56 -13.12
C ALA A 42 -9.95 4.57 -14.49
N ALA A 43 -9.42 5.31 -15.46
CA ALA A 43 -9.87 5.31 -16.85
C ALA A 43 -9.42 4.07 -17.65
N GLY A 44 -8.69 3.13 -17.03
CA GLY A 44 -8.22 1.91 -17.68
C GLY A 44 -7.02 2.11 -18.61
N ILE A 45 -6.34 3.26 -18.53
CA ILE A 45 -5.17 3.55 -19.34
C ILE A 45 -4.02 2.67 -18.88
N SER A 46 -3.37 1.99 -19.84
CA SER A 46 -2.22 1.14 -19.54
C SER A 46 -1.10 1.93 -18.85
N ILE A 47 -0.34 1.28 -17.98
CA ILE A 47 0.80 1.91 -17.27
C ILE A 47 1.80 2.54 -18.27
N ALA A 48 1.95 1.96 -19.46
CA ALA A 48 2.80 2.52 -20.51
C ALA A 48 2.27 3.88 -20.99
N ASN A 49 0.98 3.93 -21.37
CA ASN A 49 0.37 5.14 -21.90
C ASN A 49 0.16 6.20 -20.81
N ASN A 50 -0.11 5.77 -19.57
CA ASN A 50 -0.17 6.65 -18.41
C ASN A 50 1.16 7.37 -18.19
N TYR A 51 2.27 6.62 -18.17
CA TYR A 51 3.60 7.21 -18.06
C TYR A 51 3.91 8.15 -19.23
N ASN A 52 3.62 7.74 -20.47
CA ASN A 52 3.85 8.60 -21.64
C ASN A 52 3.03 9.89 -21.61
N SER A 53 1.79 9.84 -21.10
CA SER A 53 0.95 11.02 -20.93
C SER A 53 1.60 12.04 -19.99
N LEU A 54 2.10 11.57 -18.83
CA LEU A 54 2.78 12.43 -17.86
C LEU A 54 4.14 12.93 -18.37
N VAL A 55 4.81 12.19 -19.25
CA VAL A 55 6.02 12.65 -19.96
C VAL A 55 5.71 13.80 -20.90
N LEU A 56 4.62 13.69 -21.67
CA LEU A 56 4.18 14.77 -22.56
C LEU A 56 3.80 16.01 -21.78
N GLU A 57 3.07 15.83 -20.68
CA GLU A 57 2.66 16.90 -19.77
C GLU A 57 3.86 17.57 -19.08
N GLY A 58 4.82 16.78 -18.62
CA GLY A 58 6.08 17.27 -18.03
C GLY A 58 7.06 17.84 -19.07
N GLY A 59 6.74 17.76 -20.36
CA GLY A 59 7.58 18.28 -21.43
C GLY A 59 8.89 17.49 -21.65
N GLY A 60 8.91 16.20 -21.31
CA GLY A 60 10.09 15.35 -21.49
C GLY A 60 10.36 14.39 -20.33
N HIS A 61 11.20 13.39 -20.59
CA HIS A 61 11.58 12.41 -19.57
C HIS A 61 12.52 13.01 -18.52
N GLU A 62 13.37 13.94 -18.94
CA GLU A 62 14.33 14.70 -18.14
C GLU A 62 13.66 15.61 -17.10
N ASN A 63 12.39 15.97 -17.33
CA ASN A 63 11.63 16.87 -16.47
C ASN A 63 10.78 16.12 -15.43
N LEU A 64 10.77 14.78 -15.49
CA LEU A 64 10.07 13.94 -14.53
C LEU A 64 11.01 13.48 -13.42
N PRO A 65 10.68 13.74 -12.15
CA PRO A 65 11.46 13.25 -11.01
C PRO A 65 11.23 11.76 -10.73
N PHE A 66 10.61 11.00 -11.64
CA PHE A 66 10.32 9.58 -11.46
C PHE A 66 10.33 8.84 -12.79
N ASN A 67 10.58 7.54 -12.73
CA ASN A 67 10.57 6.68 -13.90
C ASN A 67 9.29 5.82 -13.96
N ARG A 68 9.15 5.07 -15.05
CA ARG A 68 8.01 4.18 -15.28
C ARG A 68 7.80 3.14 -14.18
N SER A 69 8.88 2.66 -13.55
CA SER A 69 8.80 1.68 -12.47
C SER A 69 8.22 2.30 -11.20
N ASP A 70 8.58 3.55 -10.89
CA ASP A 70 8.02 4.26 -9.74
C ASP A 70 6.51 4.47 -9.91
N LEU A 71 6.07 4.90 -11.11
CA LEU A 71 4.64 5.00 -11.43
C LEU A 71 3.93 3.66 -11.29
N ARG A 72 4.49 2.59 -11.87
CA ARG A 72 3.93 1.24 -11.74
C ARG A 72 3.78 0.83 -10.28
N ASN A 73 4.79 1.10 -9.45
CA ASN A 73 4.77 0.77 -8.04
C ASN A 73 3.71 1.58 -7.28
N ALA A 74 3.59 2.88 -7.57
CA ALA A 74 2.58 3.75 -6.97
C ALA A 74 1.16 3.30 -7.32
N VAL A 75 0.88 3.07 -8.61
CA VAL A 75 -0.41 2.56 -9.09
C VAL A 75 -0.74 1.21 -8.46
N ASN A 76 0.20 0.26 -8.48
CA ASN A 76 -0.03 -1.06 -7.87
C ASN A 76 -0.27 -0.99 -6.36
N LYS A 77 0.37 -0.04 -5.66
CA LYS A 77 0.13 0.20 -4.24
C LYS A 77 -1.32 0.64 -3.99
N GLU A 78 -1.84 1.57 -4.79
CA GLU A 78 -3.23 2.03 -4.66
C GLU A 78 -4.24 0.96 -5.09
N ARG A 79 -3.97 0.19 -6.16
CA ARG A 79 -4.80 -0.97 -6.54
C ARG A 79 -4.88 -2.01 -5.42
N ARG A 80 -3.75 -2.34 -4.79
CA ARG A 80 -3.71 -3.25 -3.62
C ARG A 80 -4.48 -2.69 -2.44
N ARG A 81 -4.38 -1.38 -2.18
CA ARG A 81 -5.15 -0.70 -1.13
C ARG A 81 -6.65 -0.88 -1.38
N GLY A 82 -7.13 -0.62 -2.60
CA GLY A 82 -8.53 -0.83 -2.97
C GLY A 82 -8.99 -2.28 -2.80
N ARG A 83 -8.19 -3.25 -3.25
CA ARG A 83 -8.50 -4.68 -3.10
C ARG A 83 -8.58 -5.12 -1.63
N ILE A 84 -7.59 -4.77 -0.80
CA ILE A 84 -7.57 -5.12 0.62
C ILE A 84 -8.79 -4.55 1.34
N MET A 85 -9.23 -3.33 0.99
CA MET A 85 -10.44 -2.74 1.56
C MET A 85 -11.71 -3.52 1.15
N GLY A 86 -11.81 -3.98 -0.10
CA GLY A 86 -12.90 -4.84 -0.57
C GLY A 86 -12.91 -6.21 0.13
N ASP A 87 -11.77 -6.88 0.18
CA ASP A 87 -11.59 -8.18 0.84
C ASP A 87 -11.95 -8.09 2.34
N ALA A 88 -11.62 -6.96 3.00
CA ALA A 88 -11.95 -6.73 4.41
C ALA A 88 -13.44 -6.55 4.67
N ALA A 89 -14.18 -5.91 3.75
CA ALA A 89 -15.63 -5.77 3.86
C ALA A 89 -16.33 -7.12 3.68
N GLU A 90 -15.90 -7.91 2.68
CA GLU A 90 -16.43 -9.25 2.45
C GLU A 90 -16.15 -10.20 3.64
N LEU A 91 -14.95 -10.10 4.23
CA LEU A 91 -14.59 -10.83 5.45
C LEU A 91 -15.49 -10.48 6.64
N GLU A 92 -15.76 -9.19 6.84
CA GLU A 92 -16.65 -8.73 7.91
C GLU A 92 -18.08 -9.25 7.71
N ASP A 93 -18.62 -9.16 6.50
CA ASP A 93 -19.93 -9.73 6.15
C ASP A 93 -19.97 -11.24 6.39
N TYR A 94 -18.91 -11.96 6.03
CA TYR A 94 -18.78 -13.39 6.31
C TYR A 94 -18.83 -13.68 7.81
N PHE A 95 -18.11 -12.93 8.64
CA PHE A 95 -18.14 -13.13 10.09
C PHE A 95 -19.47 -12.78 10.72
N HIS A 96 -20.16 -11.75 10.23
CA HIS A 96 -21.54 -11.47 10.65
C HIS A 96 -22.49 -12.64 10.34
N ARG A 97 -22.38 -13.25 9.15
CA ARG A 97 -23.13 -14.46 8.80
C ARG A 97 -22.77 -15.64 9.71
N MET A 98 -21.48 -15.86 9.96
CA MET A 98 -21.05 -16.95 10.85
C MET A 98 -21.56 -16.76 12.28
N LYS A 99 -21.60 -15.51 12.76
CA LYS A 99 -22.14 -15.17 14.08
C LYS A 99 -23.64 -15.38 14.18
N SER A 100 -24.40 -15.12 13.12
CA SER A 100 -25.85 -15.39 13.11
C SER A 100 -26.18 -16.88 13.02
N CYS A 101 -25.37 -17.66 12.29
CA CYS A 101 -25.55 -19.10 12.17
C CYS A 101 -25.03 -19.91 13.38
N SER A 102 -24.08 -19.37 14.16
CA SER A 102 -23.47 -20.08 15.28
C SER A 102 -23.30 -19.19 16.51
N HIS A 103 -24.07 -19.47 17.57
CA HIS A 103 -24.01 -18.73 18.82
C HIS A 103 -22.62 -18.75 19.48
N GLY A 104 -21.87 -19.85 19.26
CA GLY A 104 -20.52 -20.03 19.79
C GLY A 104 -19.45 -19.28 19.01
N PHE A 105 -19.69 -18.91 17.74
CA PHE A 105 -18.74 -18.12 16.96
C PHE A 105 -18.55 -16.73 17.59
N PHE A 106 -17.33 -16.22 17.61
CA PHE A 106 -17.05 -14.86 18.08
C PHE A 106 -15.96 -14.25 17.22
N PHE A 107 -16.06 -12.95 16.94
CA PHE A 107 -15.04 -12.22 16.21
C PHE A 107 -14.97 -10.77 16.69
N ARG A 108 -13.84 -10.13 16.44
CA ARG A 108 -13.61 -8.70 16.63
C ARG A 108 -12.67 -8.20 15.55
N ILE A 109 -13.05 -7.07 14.97
CA ILE A 109 -12.27 -6.37 13.95
C ILE A 109 -11.78 -5.05 14.52
N GLN A 110 -10.49 -4.77 14.36
CA GLN A 110 -9.90 -3.46 14.64
C GLN A 110 -9.56 -2.77 13.33
N ARG A 111 -9.99 -1.51 13.19
CA ARG A 111 -9.67 -0.64 12.05
C ARG A 111 -8.83 0.56 12.50
N ASP A 112 -8.07 1.15 11.58
CA ASP A 112 -7.40 2.44 11.78
C ASP A 112 -8.36 3.63 11.56
N ASP A 113 -7.86 4.84 11.79
CA ASP A 113 -8.62 6.09 11.60
C ASP A 113 -9.05 6.32 10.14
N GLU A 114 -8.42 5.63 9.19
CA GLU A 114 -8.74 5.67 7.75
C GLU A 114 -9.67 4.52 7.34
N GLY A 115 -10.17 3.74 8.30
CA GLY A 115 -11.07 2.60 8.09
C GLY A 115 -10.39 1.32 7.57
N LYS A 116 -9.06 1.26 7.49
CA LYS A 116 -8.33 0.07 7.06
C LYS A 116 -8.30 -0.98 8.16
N LEU A 117 -8.39 -2.24 7.75
CA LEU A 117 -8.28 -3.39 8.63
C LEU A 117 -6.87 -3.49 9.24
N LEU A 118 -6.77 -3.45 10.56
CA LEU A 118 -5.52 -3.62 11.30
C LEU A 118 -5.38 -5.05 11.81
N ASN A 119 -6.33 -5.46 12.65
CA ASN A 119 -6.30 -6.75 13.33
C ASN A 119 -7.66 -7.43 13.21
N VAL A 120 -7.62 -8.74 13.03
CA VAL A 120 -8.79 -9.60 13.03
C VAL A 120 -8.58 -10.68 14.08
N PHE A 121 -9.52 -10.78 15.00
CA PHE A 121 -9.63 -11.91 15.91
C PHE A 121 -10.92 -12.65 15.63
N TRP A 122 -10.86 -13.97 15.53
CA TRP A 122 -12.05 -14.81 15.40
C TRP A 122 -11.82 -16.15 16.08
N VAL A 123 -12.91 -16.76 16.55
CA VAL A 123 -12.89 -18.09 17.16
C VAL A 123 -14.21 -18.78 16.84
N ASP A 124 -14.13 -20.02 16.31
CA ASP A 124 -15.32 -20.83 16.08
C ASP A 124 -15.84 -21.46 17.40
N ALA A 125 -17.08 -21.95 17.36
CA ALA A 125 -17.72 -22.55 18.53
C ALA A 125 -16.96 -23.78 19.06
N ARG A 126 -16.32 -24.56 18.18
CA ARG A 126 -15.56 -25.76 18.53
C ARG A 126 -14.26 -25.36 19.22
N CYS A 127 -13.52 -24.39 18.69
CA CYS A 127 -12.31 -23.87 19.29
C CYS A 127 -12.58 -23.32 20.70
N ARG A 128 -13.70 -22.64 20.92
CA ARG A 128 -14.10 -22.21 22.28
C ARG A 128 -14.43 -23.37 23.20
N ALA A 129 -15.05 -24.43 22.69
CA ALA A 129 -15.32 -25.63 23.47
C ALA A 129 -14.00 -26.35 23.85
N MET A 130 -13.11 -26.54 22.87
CA MET A 130 -11.80 -27.19 23.04
C MET A 130 -10.84 -26.38 23.91
N CYS A 131 -10.99 -25.06 24.00
CA CYS A 131 -10.20 -24.22 24.91
C CYS A 131 -10.34 -24.65 26.38
N LYS A 132 -11.43 -25.33 26.77
CA LYS A 132 -11.56 -25.93 28.10
C LYS A 132 -10.54 -27.04 28.35
N ASP A 133 -10.19 -27.78 27.31
CA ASP A 133 -9.35 -28.97 27.39
C ASP A 133 -7.89 -28.67 27.00
N PHE A 134 -7.66 -27.67 26.13
CA PHE A 134 -6.35 -27.36 25.54
C PHE A 134 -5.96 -25.86 25.63
N GLY A 135 -6.59 -25.10 26.51
CA GLY A 135 -6.37 -23.64 26.63
C GLY A 135 -4.97 -23.22 27.13
N ASP A 136 -4.16 -24.17 27.56
CA ASP A 136 -2.76 -24.01 27.97
C ASP A 136 -1.76 -24.13 26.81
N VAL A 137 -2.22 -24.55 25.62
CA VAL A 137 -1.37 -24.74 24.44
C VAL A 137 -1.47 -23.53 23.50
N ILE A 138 -0.31 -22.96 23.15
CA ILE A 138 -0.18 -21.92 22.12
C ILE A 138 0.62 -22.49 20.94
N THR A 139 0.02 -22.50 19.76
CA THR A 139 0.68 -22.89 18.50
C THR A 139 0.75 -21.70 17.56
N TYR A 140 1.95 -21.42 17.03
CA TYR A 140 2.17 -20.40 16.01
C TYR A 140 2.31 -21.06 14.65
N ASP A 141 1.41 -20.70 13.72
CA ASP A 141 1.59 -21.04 12.31
C ASP A 141 2.47 -19.96 11.65
N THR A 142 3.66 -20.35 11.18
CA THR A 142 4.63 -19.46 10.53
C THR A 142 4.61 -19.55 9.01
N THR A 143 3.65 -20.30 8.43
CA THR A 143 3.60 -20.54 6.97
C THR A 143 3.19 -19.32 6.15
N PHE A 144 2.65 -18.27 6.78
CA PHE A 144 2.05 -17.11 6.08
C PHE A 144 3.05 -16.21 5.31
N LEU A 145 4.36 -16.40 5.44
CA LEU A 145 5.37 -15.59 4.72
C LEU A 145 6.34 -16.40 3.83
N CYS A 146 6.18 -17.72 3.73
CA CYS A 146 7.07 -18.56 2.92
C CYS A 146 6.62 -18.75 1.46
N ASN A 147 5.41 -18.32 1.10
CA ASN A 147 4.94 -18.35 -0.28
C ASN A 147 5.11 -16.95 -0.91
N ARG A 148 6.21 -16.78 -1.63
CA ARG A 148 6.55 -15.56 -2.37
C ARG A 148 6.41 -15.78 -3.87
#